data_AF-A0A844DBI4-F1
#
_entry.id   AF-A0A844DBI4-F1
#
_cell.length_a   1.000
_cell.length_b   1.000
_cell.length_c   1.000
_cell.angle_alpha   90.00
_cell.angle_beta   90.00
_cell.angle_gamma   90.00
#
_symmetry.space_group_name_H-M   'P 1'
#
loop_
_entity.id
_entity.type
_entity.pdbx_description
1 polymer ?
#
loop_
_entity_poly.entity_id
_entity_poly.type
_entity_poly.pdbx_seq_one_letter_code
_entity_poly.pdbx_strand_id
1 'polypeptide(L)'
;MKQTDRDRISTRQLNRLRRRILRVYGTARQEMTEQLTEFLEHYQKLDAYKREQLEAGKITESDYRTWLRNQVFQSEMMHQKLDNITQTCTTAQQTAYKLARDEQYDIFALGANWAFYELEQAAGVTFNLTLYNTEAVKRLLLENPKLVPNKRIKSESNKTYDARVFNRYVMQGIVQGKSVHDIAVQAVKGMADTEVHWAMNNAITALTGAQNAGTMQQLRNAQALGIEVQKRWNSTLDYRTREMHRLLDQETAALDEPFKVQGYEIQYPGDPNAAPEMVYHCRCKVTGALVKYPRQNAMRRDNTTKEVTSDLTYTEWYKAKGGTEKEQMWWEEERKRRKESTKNE
;
A
#
# COMPACT_ATOMS: atom_id res chain seq x y z
N MET A 1 20.54 2.64 -19.37
CA MET A 1 19.30 3.03 -18.66
C MET A 1 19.72 3.66 -17.33
N LYS A 2 19.38 4.91 -17.02
CA LYS A 2 19.88 5.60 -15.81
C LYS A 2 19.02 5.24 -14.59
N GLN A 3 19.55 5.34 -13.36
CA GLN A 3 18.79 5.06 -12.11
C GLN A 3 17.46 5.84 -12.03
N THR A 4 17.44 7.05 -12.61
CA THR A 4 16.24 7.87 -12.77
C THR A 4 15.15 7.19 -13.61
N ASP A 5 15.50 6.32 -14.54
CA ASP A 5 14.58 5.65 -15.45
C ASP A 5 13.82 4.53 -14.73
N ARG A 6 14.50 3.73 -13.88
CA ARG A 6 13.85 2.75 -13.00
C ARG A 6 12.80 3.41 -12.10
N ASP A 7 13.18 4.50 -11.44
CA ASP A 7 12.30 5.22 -10.52
C ASP A 7 11.13 5.88 -11.26
N ARG A 8 11.35 6.38 -12.48
CA ARG A 8 10.29 6.96 -13.33
C ARG A 8 9.32 5.88 -13.83
N ILE A 9 9.82 4.72 -14.27
CA ILE A 9 9.00 3.61 -14.77
C ILE A 9 8.12 3.07 -13.64
N SER A 10 8.70 2.77 -12.48
CA SER A 10 7.96 2.28 -11.32
C SER A 10 6.91 3.30 -10.83
N THR A 11 7.26 4.59 -10.79
CA THR A 11 6.32 5.66 -10.41
C THR A 11 5.17 5.79 -11.41
N ARG A 12 5.45 5.68 -12.71
CA ARG A 12 4.41 5.75 -13.77
C ARG A 12 3.46 4.55 -13.67
N GLN A 13 3.98 3.33 -13.52
CA GLN A 13 3.18 2.12 -13.34
C GLN A 13 2.32 2.22 -12.08
N LEU A 14 2.89 2.64 -10.95
CA LEU A 14 2.15 2.84 -9.70
C LEU A 14 1.02 3.88 -9.87
N ASN A 15 1.29 5.00 -10.53
CA ASN A 15 0.27 6.02 -10.80
C ASN A 15 -0.83 5.55 -11.77
N ARG A 16 -0.51 4.67 -12.72
CA ARG A 16 -1.49 4.04 -13.60
C ARG A 16 -2.38 3.07 -12.81
N LEU A 17 -1.79 2.20 -12.01
CA LEU A 17 -2.53 1.29 -11.13
C LEU A 17 -3.42 2.06 -10.16
N ARG A 18 -2.90 3.11 -9.52
CA ARG A 18 -3.67 3.99 -8.62
C ARG A 18 -4.92 4.54 -9.31
N ARG A 19 -4.78 5.06 -10.53
CA ARG A 19 -5.92 5.55 -11.32
C ARG A 19 -6.93 4.45 -11.66
N ARG A 20 -6.47 3.24 -11.97
CA ARG A 20 -7.36 2.09 -12.24
C ARG A 20 -8.13 1.68 -10.99
N ILE A 21 -7.47 1.57 -9.84
CA ILE A 21 -8.11 1.26 -8.54
C ILE A 21 -9.13 2.34 -8.17
N LEU A 22 -8.77 3.63 -8.31
CA LEU A 22 -9.70 4.73 -8.04
C LEU A 22 -10.96 4.66 -8.91
N ARG A 23 -10.84 4.28 -10.18
CA ARG A 23 -12.00 4.11 -11.07
C ARG A 23 -12.90 2.96 -10.62
N VAL A 24 -12.34 1.81 -10.28
CA VAL A 24 -13.10 0.65 -9.78
C VAL A 24 -13.92 1.04 -8.55
N TYR A 25 -13.30 1.69 -7.57
CA TYR A 25 -14.02 2.13 -6.38
C TYR A 25 -14.93 3.35 -6.62
N GLY A 26 -14.64 4.17 -7.62
CA GLY A 26 -15.54 5.24 -8.06
C GLY A 26 -16.87 4.67 -8.57
N THR A 27 -16.81 3.65 -9.42
CA THR A 27 -17.99 2.92 -9.90
C THR A 27 -18.71 2.22 -8.75
N ALA A 28 -17.98 1.48 -7.91
CA ALA A 28 -18.58 0.81 -6.76
C ALA A 28 -19.27 1.81 -5.81
N ARG A 29 -18.66 2.97 -5.58
CA ARG A 29 -19.25 4.03 -4.75
C ARG A 29 -20.54 4.56 -5.35
N GLN A 30 -20.59 4.78 -6.66
CA GLN A 30 -21.82 5.22 -7.33
C GLN A 30 -22.92 4.18 -7.16
N GLU A 31 -22.64 2.91 -7.46
CA GLU A 31 -23.59 1.80 -7.34
C GLU A 31 -24.08 1.63 -5.89
N MET A 32 -23.18 1.64 -4.90
CA MET A 32 -23.58 1.57 -3.49
C MET A 32 -24.40 2.79 -3.04
N THR A 33 -24.10 3.97 -3.58
CA THR A 33 -24.88 5.18 -3.26
C THR A 33 -26.27 5.09 -3.86
N GLU A 34 -26.39 4.63 -5.10
CA GLU A 34 -27.67 4.42 -5.79
C GLU A 34 -28.52 3.37 -5.07
N GLN A 35 -27.93 2.20 -4.77
CA GLN A 35 -28.55 1.16 -3.97
C GLN A 35 -29.09 1.73 -2.65
N LEU A 36 -28.27 2.44 -1.90
CA LEU A 36 -28.71 2.97 -0.62
C LEU A 36 -29.76 4.08 -0.80
N THR A 37 -29.64 4.94 -1.80
CA THR A 37 -30.60 6.01 -2.09
C THR A 37 -31.98 5.43 -2.40
N GLU A 38 -32.06 4.44 -3.30
CA GLU A 38 -33.29 3.70 -3.63
C GLU A 38 -33.96 3.12 -2.37
N PHE A 39 -33.17 2.50 -1.49
CA PHE A 39 -33.69 1.98 -0.23
C PHE A 39 -34.24 3.09 0.68
N LEU A 40 -33.57 4.24 0.75
CA LEU A 40 -33.97 5.33 1.62
C LEU A 40 -35.18 6.12 1.10
N GLU A 41 -35.40 6.17 -0.20
CA GLU A 41 -36.59 6.80 -0.79
C GLU A 41 -37.89 6.18 -0.23
N HIS A 42 -37.87 4.88 0.09
CA HIS A 42 -38.97 4.21 0.78
C HIS A 42 -39.31 4.85 2.12
N TYR A 43 -38.29 5.31 2.86
CA TYR A 43 -38.45 5.92 4.18
C TYR A 43 -38.52 7.44 4.15
N GLN A 44 -38.23 8.10 3.02
CA GLN A 44 -38.14 9.55 2.94
C GLN A 44 -39.45 10.25 3.34
N LYS A 45 -40.60 9.72 2.89
CA LYS A 45 -41.92 10.25 3.28
C LYS A 45 -42.20 10.05 4.78
N LEU A 46 -41.82 8.90 5.32
CA LEU A 46 -41.99 8.59 6.74
C LEU A 46 -41.06 9.43 7.62
N ASP A 47 -39.82 9.66 7.19
CA ASP A 47 -38.84 10.54 7.83
C ASP A 47 -39.36 11.97 7.89
N ALA A 48 -39.83 12.51 6.75
CA ALA A 48 -40.42 13.84 6.69
C ALA A 48 -41.63 13.98 7.63
N TYR A 49 -42.55 13.02 7.60
CA TYR A 49 -43.71 13.01 8.48
C TYR A 49 -43.33 12.97 9.97
N LYS A 50 -42.32 12.17 10.34
CA LYS A 50 -41.83 12.09 11.71
C LYS A 50 -41.07 13.35 12.13
N ARG A 51 -40.36 14.02 11.23
CA ARG A 51 -39.76 15.34 11.49
C ARG A 51 -40.81 16.42 11.71
N GLU A 52 -41.89 16.44 10.94
CA GLU A 52 -43.01 17.37 11.17
C GLU A 52 -43.64 17.15 12.56
N GLN A 53 -43.78 15.90 13.01
CA GLN A 53 -44.24 15.62 14.38
C GLN A 53 -43.27 16.14 15.45
N LEU A 54 -41.97 16.02 15.20
CA LEU A 54 -40.92 16.52 16.09
C LEU A 54 -40.95 18.05 16.16
N GLU A 55 -41.03 18.73 15.02
CA GLU A 55 -41.14 20.18 14.91
C GLU A 55 -42.43 20.71 15.55
N ALA A 56 -43.55 20.00 15.38
CA ALA A 56 -44.81 20.30 16.03
C ALA A 56 -44.84 19.95 17.53
N GLY A 57 -43.74 19.42 18.09
CA GLY A 57 -43.64 19.02 19.50
C GLY A 57 -44.52 17.82 19.90
N LYS A 58 -45.06 17.07 18.93
CA LYS A 58 -45.92 15.89 19.16
C LYS A 58 -45.11 14.66 19.59
N ILE A 59 -43.84 14.61 19.22
CA ILE A 59 -42.89 13.59 19.64
C ILE A 59 -41.62 14.26 20.16
N THR A 60 -40.88 13.57 21.01
CA THR A 60 -39.57 14.04 21.46
C THR A 60 -38.48 13.63 20.46
N GLU A 61 -37.32 14.29 20.55
CA GLU A 61 -36.11 13.91 19.80
C GLU A 61 -35.69 12.45 20.11
N SER A 62 -35.93 11.99 21.33
CA SER A 62 -35.67 10.60 21.73
C SER A 62 -36.58 9.61 21.01
N ASP A 63 -37.87 9.93 20.90
CA ASP A 63 -38.85 9.10 20.19
C ASP A 63 -38.52 9.01 18.70
N TYR A 64 -38.15 10.16 18.12
CA TYR A 64 -37.72 10.24 16.73
C TYR A 64 -36.50 9.36 16.45
N ARG A 65 -35.45 9.46 17.28
CA ARG A 65 -34.24 8.63 17.15
C ARG A 65 -34.52 7.14 17.33
N THR A 66 -35.42 6.79 18.25
CA THR A 66 -35.81 5.41 18.51
C THR A 66 -36.56 4.83 17.32
N TRP A 67 -37.50 5.58 16.74
CA TRP A 67 -38.19 5.21 15.52
C TRP A 67 -37.20 5.02 14.36
N LEU A 68 -36.32 5.99 14.13
CA LEU A 68 -35.34 5.96 13.05
C LEU A 68 -34.43 4.73 13.14
N ARG A 69 -33.96 4.40 14.35
CA ARG A 69 -33.14 3.21 14.60
C ARG A 69 -33.90 1.91 14.31
N ASN A 70 -35.10 1.75 14.86
CA ASN A 70 -35.79 0.47 14.85
C ASN A 70 -36.48 0.19 13.50
N GLN A 71 -37.07 1.21 12.86
CA GLN A 71 -37.87 1.04 11.64
C GLN A 71 -37.03 1.12 10.37
N VAL A 72 -36.01 1.99 10.34
CA VAL A 72 -35.21 2.21 9.14
C VAL A 72 -33.93 1.36 9.19
N PHE A 73 -33.18 1.43 10.29
CA PHE A 73 -31.81 0.89 10.33
C PHE A 73 -31.69 -0.54 10.89
N GLN A 74 -32.73 -1.08 11.54
CA GLN A 74 -32.78 -2.45 12.06
C GLN A 74 -33.78 -3.34 11.31
N SER A 75 -34.31 -2.88 10.17
CA SER A 75 -35.23 -3.67 9.36
C SER A 75 -34.50 -4.80 8.62
N GLU A 76 -35.19 -5.91 8.37
CA GLU A 76 -34.66 -7.01 7.54
C GLU A 76 -34.26 -6.52 6.14
N MET A 77 -35.04 -5.60 5.57
CA MET A 77 -34.74 -4.96 4.29
C MET A 77 -33.42 -4.17 4.33
N MET A 78 -33.12 -3.49 5.44
CA MET A 78 -31.84 -2.81 5.61
C MET A 78 -30.68 -3.79 5.66
N HIS A 79 -30.84 -4.90 6.40
CA HIS A 79 -29.81 -5.95 6.46
C HIS A 79 -29.50 -6.53 5.08
N GLN A 80 -30.52 -6.87 4.29
CA GLN A 80 -30.34 -7.34 2.91
C GLN A 80 -29.64 -6.29 2.03
N LYS A 81 -30.00 -5.00 2.18
CA LYS A 81 -29.35 -3.94 1.40
C LYS A 81 -27.90 -3.74 1.81
N LEU A 82 -27.57 -3.87 3.09
CA LEU A 82 -26.20 -3.83 3.57
C LEU A 82 -25.36 -5.00 3.05
N ASP A 83 -25.93 -6.19 2.96
CA ASP A 83 -25.24 -7.33 2.36
C ASP A 83 -24.90 -7.07 0.89
N ASN A 84 -25.84 -6.50 0.12
CA ASN A 84 -25.61 -6.12 -1.28
C ASN A 84 -24.52 -5.04 -1.42
N ILE A 85 -24.59 -3.98 -0.60
CA ILE A 85 -23.57 -2.91 -0.57
C ILE A 85 -22.18 -3.49 -0.22
N THR A 86 -22.12 -4.37 0.77
CA THR A 86 -20.88 -5.04 1.18
C THR A 86 -20.36 -5.95 0.07
N GLN A 87 -21.24 -6.59 -0.69
CA GLN A 87 -20.87 -7.43 -1.83
C GLN A 87 -20.32 -6.61 -3.00
N THR A 88 -20.89 -5.43 -3.29
CA THR A 88 -20.35 -4.49 -4.28
C THR A 88 -18.94 -4.03 -3.87
N CYS A 89 -18.74 -3.67 -2.59
CA CYS A 89 -17.42 -3.36 -2.03
C CYS A 89 -16.42 -4.53 -2.19
N THR A 90 -16.86 -5.75 -1.84
CA THR A 90 -16.04 -6.96 -1.95
C THR A 90 -15.61 -7.20 -3.41
N THR A 91 -16.53 -7.04 -4.36
CA THR A 91 -16.26 -7.19 -5.80
C THR A 91 -15.26 -6.15 -6.31
N ALA A 92 -15.38 -4.90 -5.84
CA ALA A 92 -14.43 -3.83 -6.13
C ALA A 92 -13.03 -4.17 -5.61
N GLN A 93 -12.93 -4.69 -4.39
CA GLN A 93 -11.68 -5.13 -3.79
C GLN A 93 -11.03 -6.28 -4.57
N GLN A 94 -11.81 -7.31 -4.93
CA GLN A 94 -11.33 -8.42 -5.75
C GLN A 94 -10.76 -7.94 -7.09
N THR A 95 -11.46 -7.00 -7.73
CA THR A 95 -11.02 -6.39 -8.98
C THR A 95 -9.72 -5.62 -8.77
N ALA A 96 -9.62 -4.78 -7.73
CA ALA A 96 -8.40 -4.06 -7.39
C ALA A 96 -7.20 -4.99 -7.14
N TYR A 97 -7.42 -6.16 -6.52
CA TYR A 97 -6.36 -7.14 -6.26
C TYR A 97 -5.90 -7.83 -7.55
N LYS A 98 -6.83 -8.15 -8.47
CA LYS A 98 -6.48 -8.66 -9.80
C LYS A 98 -5.66 -7.63 -10.58
N LEU A 99 -6.07 -6.36 -10.58
CA LEU A 99 -5.32 -5.27 -11.22
C LEU A 99 -3.90 -5.14 -10.64
N ALA A 100 -3.75 -5.24 -9.32
CA ALA A 100 -2.44 -5.22 -8.68
C ALA A 100 -1.60 -6.44 -9.06
N ARG A 101 -2.22 -7.63 -9.13
CA ARG A 101 -1.55 -8.87 -9.54
C ARG A 101 -1.02 -8.79 -10.96
N ASP A 102 -1.79 -8.24 -11.90
CA ASP A 102 -1.35 -8.07 -13.27
C ASP A 102 -0.09 -7.18 -13.36
N GLU A 103 -0.08 -6.07 -12.61
CA GLU A 103 1.08 -5.16 -12.57
C GLU A 103 2.28 -5.77 -11.83
N GLN A 104 2.08 -6.73 -10.92
CA GLN A 104 3.18 -7.44 -10.25
C GLN A 104 4.06 -8.20 -11.25
N TYR A 105 3.49 -8.77 -12.32
CA TYR A 105 4.25 -9.50 -13.32
C TYR A 105 5.28 -8.59 -14.02
N ASP A 106 4.82 -7.42 -14.46
CA ASP A 106 5.68 -6.42 -15.11
C ASP A 106 6.73 -5.85 -14.14
N ILE A 107 6.33 -5.60 -12.89
CA ILE A 107 7.22 -5.03 -11.87
C ILE A 107 8.29 -6.05 -11.43
N PHE A 108 7.95 -7.34 -11.35
CA PHE A 108 8.92 -8.41 -11.12
C PHE A 108 9.93 -8.47 -12.28
N ALA A 109 9.45 -8.51 -13.52
CA ALA A 109 10.32 -8.52 -14.70
C ALA A 109 11.26 -7.30 -14.71
N LEU A 110 10.73 -6.11 -14.41
CA LEU A 110 11.52 -4.90 -14.26
C LEU A 110 12.60 -5.04 -13.17
N GLY A 111 12.25 -5.59 -12.00
CA GLY A 111 13.18 -5.82 -10.91
C GLY A 111 14.32 -6.77 -11.28
N ALA A 112 14.00 -7.86 -11.97
CA ALA A 112 14.96 -8.85 -12.45
C ALA A 112 15.89 -8.27 -13.53
N ASN A 113 15.32 -7.67 -14.58
CA ASN A 113 16.10 -7.12 -15.69
C ASN A 113 16.93 -5.90 -15.27
N TRP A 114 16.47 -5.13 -14.28
CA TRP A 114 17.28 -4.06 -13.73
C TRP A 114 18.49 -4.59 -12.97
N ALA A 115 18.31 -5.65 -12.17
CA ALA A 115 19.41 -6.28 -11.45
C ALA A 115 20.46 -6.82 -12.43
N PHE A 116 20.02 -7.42 -13.53
CA PHE A 116 20.90 -7.82 -14.63
C PHE A 116 21.75 -6.65 -15.14
N TYR A 117 21.08 -5.56 -15.54
CA TYR A 117 21.76 -4.35 -16.01
C TYR A 117 22.76 -3.81 -14.96
N GLU A 118 22.38 -3.77 -13.69
CA GLU A 118 23.27 -3.29 -12.62
C GLU A 118 24.52 -4.16 -12.46
N LEU A 119 24.39 -5.48 -12.57
CA LEU A 119 25.53 -6.39 -12.50
C LEU A 119 26.48 -6.17 -13.68
N GLU A 120 25.97 -6.10 -14.91
CA GLU A 120 26.81 -5.85 -16.10
C GLU A 120 27.56 -4.52 -16.00
N GLN A 121 26.87 -3.46 -15.56
CA GLN A 121 27.49 -2.14 -15.38
C GLN A 121 28.57 -2.15 -14.29
N ALA A 122 28.39 -2.93 -13.22
CA ALA A 122 29.37 -3.04 -12.15
C ALA A 122 30.60 -3.86 -12.58
N ALA A 123 30.40 -4.95 -13.32
CA ALA A 123 31.48 -5.82 -13.77
C ALA A 123 32.20 -5.30 -15.03
N GLY A 124 31.56 -4.40 -15.79
CA GLY A 124 32.10 -3.89 -17.06
C GLY A 124 32.11 -4.93 -18.18
N VAL A 125 31.39 -6.04 -18.02
CA VAL A 125 31.29 -7.14 -18.96
C VAL A 125 29.82 -7.54 -19.17
N THR A 126 29.52 -8.13 -20.32
CA THR A 126 28.19 -8.66 -20.60
C THR A 126 28.00 -10.01 -19.93
N PHE A 127 26.82 -10.24 -19.35
CA PHE A 127 26.46 -11.53 -18.78
C PHE A 127 25.38 -12.19 -19.63
N ASN A 128 25.48 -13.50 -19.81
CA ASN A 128 24.43 -14.28 -20.46
C ASN A 128 23.33 -14.66 -19.45
N LEU A 129 22.73 -13.65 -18.81
CA LEU A 129 21.68 -13.86 -17.82
C LEU A 129 20.29 -13.82 -18.45
N THR A 130 19.35 -14.57 -17.88
CA THR A 130 17.97 -14.64 -18.35
C THR A 130 17.28 -13.28 -18.28
N LEU A 131 16.65 -12.86 -19.38
CA LEU A 131 15.74 -11.72 -19.40
C LEU A 131 14.31 -12.17 -19.15
N TYR A 132 13.58 -11.40 -18.36
CA TYR A 132 12.18 -11.65 -18.04
C TYR A 132 11.26 -10.72 -18.82
N ASN A 133 10.19 -11.30 -19.37
CA ASN A 133 9.02 -10.56 -19.82
C ASN A 133 7.79 -11.00 -19.02
N THR A 134 6.66 -10.32 -19.21
CA THR A 134 5.42 -10.56 -18.46
C THR A 134 4.96 -12.03 -18.52
N GLU A 135 5.01 -12.67 -19.69
CA GLU A 135 4.56 -14.06 -19.87
C GLU A 135 5.50 -15.07 -19.21
N ALA A 136 6.81 -14.84 -19.29
CA ALA A 136 7.80 -15.65 -18.57
C ALA A 136 7.58 -15.58 -17.05
N VAL A 137 7.29 -14.39 -16.52
CA VAL A 137 7.00 -14.22 -15.08
C VAL A 137 5.68 -14.87 -14.71
N LYS A 138 4.62 -14.74 -15.52
CA LYS A 138 3.35 -15.45 -15.27
C LYS A 138 3.57 -16.95 -15.13
N ARG A 139 4.32 -17.56 -16.05
CA ARG A 139 4.67 -18.99 -15.97
C ARG A 139 5.49 -19.30 -14.72
N LEU A 140 6.54 -18.52 -14.45
CA LEU A 140 7.37 -18.69 -13.25
C LEU A 140 6.54 -18.66 -11.95
N LEU A 141 5.59 -17.73 -11.84
CA LEU A 141 4.76 -17.59 -10.64
C LEU A 141 3.61 -18.61 -10.58
N LEU A 142 3.27 -19.27 -11.68
CA LEU A 142 2.40 -20.45 -11.67
C LEU A 142 3.16 -21.68 -11.13
N GLU A 143 4.42 -21.85 -11.54
CA GLU A 143 5.28 -22.96 -11.09
C GLU A 143 5.78 -22.75 -9.65
N ASN A 144 6.06 -21.50 -9.25
CA ASN A 144 6.51 -21.15 -7.92
C ASN A 144 5.73 -19.94 -7.33
N PRO A 145 4.50 -20.15 -6.87
CA PRO A 145 3.65 -19.08 -6.35
C PRO A 145 4.19 -18.42 -5.07
N LYS A 146 5.13 -19.07 -4.36
CA LYS A 146 5.72 -18.56 -3.12
C LYS A 146 6.65 -17.37 -3.34
N LEU A 147 7.20 -17.18 -4.55
CA LEU A 147 8.08 -16.05 -4.88
C LEU A 147 7.37 -14.70 -4.74
N VAL A 148 6.12 -14.65 -5.18
CA VAL A 148 5.24 -13.49 -5.06
C VAL A 148 3.85 -14.01 -4.71
N PRO A 149 3.55 -14.23 -3.42
CA PRO A 149 2.30 -14.84 -3.01
C PRO A 149 1.13 -13.90 -3.29
N ASN A 150 0.01 -14.50 -3.71
CA ASN A 150 -1.23 -13.76 -3.86
C ASN A 150 -1.73 -13.29 -2.50
N LYS A 151 -2.08 -12.01 -2.39
CA LYS A 151 -2.79 -11.54 -1.21
C LYS A 151 -4.14 -12.25 -1.14
N ARG A 152 -4.39 -12.92 -0.01
CA ARG A 152 -5.70 -13.50 0.28
C ARG A 152 -6.72 -12.37 0.37
N ILE A 153 -7.78 -12.44 -0.43
CA ILE A 153 -8.97 -11.63 -0.24
C ILE A 153 -9.60 -12.11 1.07
N LYS A 154 -9.69 -11.25 2.09
CA LYS A 154 -10.35 -11.61 3.35
C LYS A 154 -11.86 -11.63 3.12
N SER A 155 -12.39 -12.76 2.67
CA SER A 155 -13.78 -12.89 2.18
C SER A 155 -14.89 -12.93 3.26
N GLU A 156 -14.58 -12.75 4.54
CA GLU A 156 -15.59 -12.83 5.62
C GLU A 156 -15.33 -11.81 6.75
N SER A 157 -14.06 -11.66 7.15
CA SER A 157 -13.63 -10.62 8.10
C SER A 157 -13.92 -9.20 7.59
N ASN A 158 -13.89 -8.96 6.27
CA ASN A 158 -14.22 -7.64 5.72
C ASN A 158 -15.70 -7.31 5.88
N LYS A 159 -16.62 -8.27 5.73
CA LYS A 159 -18.06 -8.03 5.96
C LYS A 159 -18.33 -7.48 7.36
N THR A 160 -17.71 -8.08 8.38
CA THR A 160 -17.86 -7.61 9.77
C THR A 160 -17.19 -6.25 10.03
N TYR A 161 -16.13 -5.91 9.31
CA TYR A 161 -15.48 -4.61 9.43
C TYR A 161 -16.27 -3.53 8.69
N ASP A 162 -16.68 -3.78 7.46
CA ASP A 162 -17.48 -2.90 6.61
C ASP A 162 -18.83 -2.63 7.27
N ALA A 163 -19.50 -3.65 7.81
CA ALA A 163 -20.71 -3.48 8.61
C ALA A 163 -20.46 -2.63 9.87
N ARG A 164 -19.32 -2.79 10.55
CA ARG A 164 -18.96 -1.94 11.71
C ARG A 164 -18.69 -0.50 11.31
N VAL A 165 -18.00 -0.26 10.19
CA VAL A 165 -17.75 1.09 9.67
C VAL A 165 -19.06 1.74 9.27
N PHE A 166 -19.92 1.01 8.55
CA PHE A 166 -21.25 1.45 8.16
C PHE A 166 -22.09 1.81 9.39
N ASN A 167 -22.20 0.90 10.37
CA ASN A 167 -22.94 1.12 11.61
C ASN A 167 -22.42 2.32 12.40
N ARG A 168 -21.09 2.57 12.39
CA ARG A 168 -20.52 3.75 13.02
C ARG A 168 -21.06 5.04 12.41
N TYR A 169 -21.06 5.15 11.08
CA TYR A 169 -21.57 6.34 10.38
C TYR A 169 -23.08 6.49 10.55
N VAL A 170 -23.82 5.38 10.55
CA VAL A 170 -25.25 5.38 10.84
C VAL A 170 -25.53 5.92 12.24
N MET A 171 -24.89 5.35 13.26
CA MET A 171 -25.10 5.75 14.65
C MET A 171 -24.70 7.20 14.89
N GLN A 172 -23.58 7.64 14.33
CA GLN A 172 -23.17 9.04 14.38
C GLN A 172 -24.20 9.95 13.72
N GLY A 173 -24.74 9.53 12.58
CA GLY A 173 -25.80 10.22 11.86
C GLY A 173 -27.09 10.41 12.68
N ILE A 174 -27.56 9.33 13.30
CA ILE A 174 -28.75 9.32 14.18
C ILE A 174 -28.54 10.25 15.38
N VAL A 175 -27.36 10.17 16.03
CA VAL A 175 -27.03 11.02 17.18
C VAL A 175 -26.95 12.51 16.80
N GLN A 176 -26.54 12.80 15.57
CA GLN A 176 -26.45 14.16 15.02
C GLN A 176 -27.78 14.69 14.46
N GLY A 177 -28.87 13.90 14.45
CA GLY A 177 -30.17 14.31 13.92
C GLY A 177 -30.22 14.48 12.39
N LYS A 178 -29.26 13.88 11.68
CA LYS A 178 -29.14 14.04 10.21
C LYS A 178 -30.34 13.47 9.46
N SER A 179 -30.52 13.94 8.22
CA SER A 179 -31.48 13.33 7.28
C SER A 179 -31.12 11.89 6.99
N VAL A 180 -32.12 11.02 6.79
CA VAL A 180 -31.90 9.62 6.36
C VAL A 180 -30.94 9.57 5.17
N HIS A 181 -31.13 10.48 4.20
CA HIS A 181 -30.25 10.68 3.04
C HIS A 181 -28.80 11.02 3.41
N ASP A 182 -28.56 12.01 4.27
CA ASP A 182 -27.21 12.42 4.67
C ASP A 182 -26.45 11.30 5.38
N ILE A 183 -27.15 10.51 6.20
CA ILE A 183 -26.56 9.37 6.92
C ILE A 183 -26.00 8.35 5.93
N ALA A 184 -26.79 8.00 4.91
CA ALA A 184 -26.39 7.05 3.88
C ALA A 184 -25.21 7.52 3.05
N VAL A 185 -25.27 8.77 2.54
CA VAL A 185 -24.20 9.34 1.72
C VAL A 185 -22.88 9.33 2.48
N GLN A 186 -22.91 9.68 3.77
CA GLN A 186 -21.72 9.64 4.62
C GLN A 186 -21.24 8.22 4.91
N ALA A 187 -22.16 7.28 5.16
CA ALA A 187 -21.81 5.89 5.43
C ALA A 187 -21.13 5.21 4.22
N VAL A 188 -21.70 5.38 3.02
CA VAL A 188 -21.12 4.84 1.78
C VAL A 188 -19.78 5.50 1.48
N LYS A 189 -19.67 6.83 1.61
CA LYS A 189 -18.41 7.55 1.42
C LYS A 189 -17.33 7.04 2.37
N GLY A 190 -17.63 6.94 3.67
CA GLY A 190 -16.66 6.49 4.67
C GLY A 190 -16.18 5.06 4.47
N MET A 191 -17.08 4.15 4.09
CA MET A 191 -16.73 2.76 3.76
C MET A 191 -15.87 2.69 2.50
N ALA A 192 -16.28 3.34 1.40
CA ALA A 192 -15.55 3.32 0.14
C ALA A 192 -14.16 3.95 0.26
N ASP A 193 -14.04 5.10 0.93
CA ASP A 193 -12.75 5.78 1.13
C ASP A 193 -11.77 4.92 1.96
N THR A 194 -12.30 4.19 2.94
CA THR A 194 -11.52 3.23 3.73
C THR A 194 -11.02 2.08 2.85
N GLU A 195 -11.90 1.41 2.10
CA GLU A 195 -11.51 0.29 1.25
C GLU A 195 -10.55 0.68 0.12
N VAL A 196 -10.72 1.87 -0.46
CA VAL A 196 -9.75 2.45 -1.42
C VAL A 196 -8.37 2.56 -0.77
N HIS A 197 -8.30 3.10 0.45
CA HIS A 197 -7.04 3.25 1.17
C HIS A 197 -6.36 1.89 1.39
N TRP A 198 -7.10 0.88 1.86
CA TRP A 198 -6.58 -0.47 2.04
C TRP A 198 -6.09 -1.09 0.73
N ALA A 199 -6.89 -0.99 -0.34
CA ALA A 199 -6.53 -1.52 -1.66
C ALA A 199 -5.25 -0.87 -2.20
N MET A 200 -5.09 0.45 -2.07
CA MET A 200 -3.87 1.15 -2.47
C MET A 200 -2.64 0.68 -1.66
N ASN A 201 -2.77 0.60 -0.34
CA ASN A 201 -1.68 0.17 0.54
C ASN A 201 -1.23 -1.27 0.25
N ASN A 202 -2.21 -2.14 0.01
CA ASN A 202 -1.97 -3.53 -0.36
C ASN A 202 -1.28 -3.63 -1.72
N ALA A 203 -1.73 -2.86 -2.71
CA ALA A 203 -1.10 -2.79 -4.03
C ALA A 203 0.35 -2.31 -3.92
N ILE A 204 0.63 -1.21 -3.21
CA ILE A 204 1.99 -0.70 -3.01
C ILE A 204 2.90 -1.77 -2.41
N THR A 205 2.45 -2.41 -1.32
CA THR A 205 3.21 -3.46 -0.64
C THR A 205 3.48 -4.64 -1.58
N ALA A 206 2.46 -5.05 -2.35
CA ALA A 206 2.54 -6.15 -3.30
C ALA A 206 3.52 -5.87 -4.45
N LEU A 207 3.55 -4.62 -4.96
CA LEU A 207 4.48 -4.20 -6.01
C LEU A 207 5.92 -4.10 -5.50
N THR A 208 6.15 -3.54 -4.31
CA THR A 208 7.49 -3.51 -3.69
C THR A 208 8.02 -4.93 -3.51
N GLY A 209 7.21 -5.85 -2.99
CA GLY A 209 7.58 -7.26 -2.83
C GLY A 209 7.91 -7.90 -4.17
N ALA A 210 7.08 -7.71 -5.20
CA ALA A 210 7.32 -8.24 -6.54
C ALA A 210 8.63 -7.72 -7.17
N GLN A 211 8.91 -6.43 -7.02
CA GLN A 211 10.13 -5.83 -7.57
C GLN A 211 11.39 -6.45 -6.96
N ASN A 212 11.43 -6.53 -5.63
CA ASN A 212 12.59 -7.06 -4.93
C ASN A 212 12.70 -8.59 -5.08
N ALA A 213 11.58 -9.31 -5.17
CA ALA A 213 11.59 -10.74 -5.51
C ALA A 213 12.19 -10.98 -6.90
N GLY A 214 11.85 -10.13 -7.89
CA GLY A 214 12.45 -10.18 -9.23
C GLY A 214 13.95 -9.92 -9.20
N THR A 215 14.38 -8.89 -8.47
CA THR A 215 15.82 -8.64 -8.26
C THR A 215 16.50 -9.85 -7.63
N MET A 216 15.97 -10.41 -6.55
CA MET A 216 16.51 -11.61 -5.90
C MET A 216 16.58 -12.82 -6.83
N GLN A 217 15.56 -13.03 -7.67
CA GLN A 217 15.57 -14.09 -8.67
C GLN A 217 16.76 -13.94 -9.63
N GLN A 218 17.03 -12.71 -10.10
CA GLN A 218 18.17 -12.48 -10.98
C GLN A 218 19.51 -12.63 -10.30
N LEU A 219 19.64 -12.22 -9.03
CA LEU A 219 20.85 -12.46 -8.25
C LEU A 219 21.13 -13.96 -8.10
N ARG A 220 20.09 -14.78 -7.89
CA ARG A 220 20.22 -16.25 -7.87
C ARG A 220 20.64 -16.81 -9.23
N ASN A 221 20.09 -16.29 -10.32
CA ASN A 221 20.52 -16.68 -11.67
C ASN A 221 22.02 -16.36 -11.88
N ALA A 222 22.50 -15.22 -11.37
CA ALA A 222 23.91 -14.86 -11.44
C ALA A 222 24.79 -15.79 -10.59
N GLN A 223 24.38 -16.09 -9.36
CA GLN A 223 25.07 -17.03 -8.49
C GLN A 223 25.16 -18.44 -9.11
N ALA A 224 24.10 -18.90 -9.77
CA ALA A 224 24.06 -20.19 -10.46
C ALA A 224 25.04 -20.28 -11.65
N LEU A 225 25.39 -19.12 -12.25
CA LEU A 225 26.45 -19.02 -13.27
C LEU A 225 27.86 -18.89 -12.67
N GLY A 226 28.01 -18.98 -11.35
CA GLY A 226 29.29 -18.83 -10.66
C GLY A 226 29.70 -17.39 -10.40
N ILE A 227 28.81 -16.41 -10.59
CA ILE A 227 29.10 -15.01 -10.25
C ILE A 227 28.99 -14.86 -8.72
N GLU A 228 30.09 -14.49 -8.08
CA GLU A 228 30.11 -14.17 -6.65
C GLU A 228 29.37 -12.85 -6.37
N VAL A 229 28.08 -12.97 -6.05
CA VAL A 229 27.19 -11.84 -5.78
C VAL A 229 26.57 -11.94 -4.40
N GLN A 230 26.57 -10.82 -3.69
CA GLN A 230 25.82 -10.62 -2.46
C GLN A 230 24.61 -9.74 -2.73
N LYS A 231 23.61 -9.79 -1.86
CA LYS A 231 22.52 -8.83 -1.86
C LYS A 231 22.89 -7.65 -0.97
N ARG A 232 22.50 -6.45 -1.39
CA ARG A 232 22.68 -5.21 -0.63
C ARG A 232 21.35 -4.53 -0.38
N TRP A 233 21.13 -4.16 0.87
CA TRP A 233 19.96 -3.40 1.26
C TRP A 233 20.13 -1.91 0.93
N ASN A 234 19.15 -1.31 0.26
CA ASN A 234 19.15 0.10 -0.08
C ASN A 234 17.86 0.75 0.41
N SER A 235 17.97 1.55 1.46
CA SER A 235 16.87 2.33 1.99
C SER A 235 16.54 3.53 1.13
N THR A 236 15.28 3.96 1.17
CA THR A 236 14.91 5.20 0.51
C THR A 236 15.43 6.38 1.32
N LEU A 237 16.08 7.35 0.67
CA LEU A 237 16.53 8.59 1.31
C LEU A 237 15.35 9.57 1.47
N ASP A 238 14.52 9.33 2.48
CA ASP A 238 13.53 10.28 2.99
C ASP A 238 13.13 9.96 4.43
N TYR A 239 12.46 10.90 5.08
CA TYR A 239 12.02 10.82 6.47
C TYR A 239 10.93 9.77 6.75
N ARG A 240 10.43 9.06 5.74
CA ARG A 240 9.36 8.04 5.89
C ARG A 240 9.90 6.62 5.87
N THR A 241 11.18 6.41 5.55
CA THR A 241 11.84 5.13 5.79
C THR A 241 11.81 4.85 7.29
N ARG A 242 11.41 3.64 7.69
CA ARG A 242 11.33 3.23 9.10
C ARG A 242 12.71 3.03 9.72
N GLU A 243 12.85 3.32 11.01
CA GLU A 243 14.12 3.26 11.77
C GLU A 243 14.93 1.97 11.51
N MET A 244 14.28 0.82 11.61
CA MET A 244 14.87 -0.50 11.39
C MET A 244 15.51 -0.65 10.01
N HIS A 245 14.89 -0.05 8.99
CA HIS A 245 15.40 -0.14 7.63
C HIS A 245 16.51 0.88 7.38
N ARG A 246 16.51 2.01 8.09
CA ARG A 246 17.61 2.97 8.04
C ARG A 246 18.91 2.33 8.53
N LEU A 247 18.82 1.47 9.56
CA LEU A 247 19.95 0.70 10.10
C LEU A 247 20.49 -0.32 9.09
N LEU A 248 19.60 -1.01 8.37
CA LEU A 248 19.99 -1.96 7.33
C LEU A 248 20.63 -1.30 6.10
N ASP A 249 20.67 0.03 5.99
CA ASP A 249 21.12 0.68 4.76
C ASP A 249 22.58 0.36 4.42
N GLN A 250 22.80 -0.03 3.16
CA GLN A 250 24.09 -0.49 2.61
C GLN A 250 24.63 -1.80 3.20
N GLU A 251 23.93 -2.45 4.13
CA GLU A 251 24.32 -3.79 4.59
C GLU A 251 24.29 -4.80 3.45
N THR A 252 25.26 -5.71 3.45
CA THR A 252 25.38 -6.80 2.48
C THR A 252 25.29 -8.16 3.17
N ALA A 253 24.61 -9.10 2.54
CA ALA A 253 24.48 -10.48 3.01
C ALA A 253 24.54 -11.47 1.84
N ALA A 254 24.83 -12.74 2.12
CA ALA A 254 24.65 -13.81 1.13
C ALA A 254 23.16 -13.90 0.72
N LEU A 255 22.89 -14.44 -0.47
CA LEU A 255 21.51 -14.42 -1.01
C LEU A 255 20.50 -15.16 -0.12
N ASP A 256 20.93 -16.24 0.53
CA ASP A 256 20.10 -17.09 1.38
C ASP A 256 20.11 -16.67 2.87
N GLU A 257 21.03 -15.80 3.27
CA GLU A 257 21.11 -15.30 4.64
C GLU A 257 20.17 -14.10 4.83
N PRO A 258 19.31 -14.08 5.86
CA PRO A 258 18.46 -12.93 6.11
C PRO A 258 19.27 -11.73 6.63
N PHE A 259 18.81 -10.53 6.33
CA PHE A 259 19.23 -9.33 7.07
C PHE A 259 18.66 -9.39 8.49
N LYS A 260 19.44 -8.95 9.48
CA LYS A 260 19.07 -9.01 10.89
C LYS A 260 19.12 -7.62 11.51
N VAL A 261 18.02 -7.19 12.13
CA VAL A 261 17.97 -5.87 12.79
C VAL A 261 17.00 -5.90 13.97
N GLN A 262 17.47 -5.49 15.15
CA GLN A 262 16.76 -5.50 16.44
C GLN A 262 15.75 -6.66 16.62
N GLY A 263 16.22 -7.90 16.46
CA GLY A 263 15.41 -9.11 16.67
C GLY A 263 14.52 -9.53 15.50
N TYR A 264 14.49 -8.76 14.40
CA TYR A 264 13.80 -9.13 13.17
C TYR A 264 14.76 -9.73 12.14
N GLU A 265 14.25 -10.68 11.37
CA GLU A 265 14.92 -11.25 10.20
C GLU A 265 14.08 -10.99 8.95
N ILE A 266 14.73 -10.59 7.85
CA ILE A 266 14.07 -10.31 6.57
C ILE A 266 14.99 -10.62 5.38
N GLN A 267 14.49 -11.32 4.37
CA GLN A 267 15.32 -11.69 3.21
C GLN A 267 15.56 -10.51 2.25
N TYR A 268 14.55 -9.68 2.05
CA TYR A 268 14.58 -8.50 1.18
C TYR A 268 13.37 -7.58 1.48
N PRO A 269 13.38 -6.31 1.02
CA PRO A 269 12.26 -5.42 1.27
C PRO A 269 10.97 -5.91 0.60
N GLY A 270 9.92 -6.13 1.40
CA GLY A 270 8.67 -6.69 0.91
C GLY A 270 8.61 -8.22 0.91
N ASP A 271 9.55 -8.89 1.60
CA ASP A 271 9.53 -10.34 1.83
C ASP A 271 8.22 -10.78 2.52
N PRO A 272 7.41 -11.66 1.89
CA PRO A 272 6.14 -12.09 2.46
C PRO A 272 6.27 -12.96 3.71
N ASN A 273 7.47 -13.46 4.03
CA ASN A 273 7.71 -14.32 5.21
C ASN A 273 8.17 -13.52 6.44
N ALA A 274 8.52 -12.25 6.27
CA ALA A 274 8.96 -11.40 7.37
C ALA A 274 7.78 -10.83 8.16
N ALA A 275 8.06 -10.33 9.37
CA ALA A 275 7.05 -9.71 10.22
C ALA A 275 6.35 -8.53 9.51
N PRO A 276 5.01 -8.39 9.65
CA PRO A 276 4.23 -7.31 9.03
C PRO A 276 4.86 -5.91 9.11
N GLU A 277 5.38 -5.54 10.29
CA GLU A 277 5.96 -4.22 10.56
C GLU A 277 7.20 -3.90 9.70
N MET A 278 7.91 -4.93 9.25
CA MET A 278 9.07 -4.83 8.34
C MET A 278 8.65 -4.75 6.86
N VAL A 279 7.42 -5.13 6.53
CA VAL A 279 6.99 -5.39 5.14
C VAL A 279 6.04 -4.30 4.63
N TYR A 280 5.00 -3.97 5.40
CA TYR A 280 3.95 -3.06 4.96
C TYR A 280 4.48 -1.65 4.69
N HIS A 281 4.08 -1.05 3.56
CA HIS A 281 4.56 0.27 3.11
C HIS A 281 6.08 0.39 2.94
N CYS A 282 6.79 -0.72 2.75
CA CYS A 282 8.21 -0.66 2.46
C CYS A 282 8.50 0.06 1.14
N ARG A 283 9.53 0.91 1.17
CA ARG A 283 10.02 1.71 0.04
C ARG A 283 11.48 1.39 -0.27
N CYS A 284 12.11 0.54 0.53
CA CYS A 284 13.47 0.11 0.32
C CYS A 284 13.54 -0.84 -0.88
N LYS A 285 14.73 -0.98 -1.44
CA LYS A 285 15.01 -1.90 -2.53
C LYS A 285 16.25 -2.72 -2.19
N VAL A 286 16.36 -3.90 -2.78
CA VAL A 286 17.61 -4.67 -2.78
C VAL A 286 18.33 -4.42 -4.11
N THR A 287 19.66 -4.47 -4.10
CA THR A 287 20.51 -4.48 -5.30
C THR A 287 21.55 -5.59 -5.17
N GLY A 288 22.18 -5.97 -6.29
CA GLY A 288 23.36 -6.83 -6.24
C GLY A 288 24.59 -6.05 -5.79
N ALA A 289 25.47 -6.70 -5.03
CA ALA A 289 26.80 -6.22 -4.70
C ALA A 289 27.83 -7.26 -5.15
N LEU A 290 28.66 -6.88 -6.12
CA LEU A 290 29.84 -7.63 -6.51
C LEU A 290 30.99 -7.20 -5.59
N VAL A 291 31.31 -8.00 -4.57
CA VAL A 291 32.29 -7.63 -3.53
C VAL A 291 33.67 -7.31 -4.14
N LYS A 292 34.07 -8.08 -5.16
CA LYS A 292 35.33 -7.89 -5.90
C LYS A 292 35.30 -6.71 -6.89
N TYR A 293 34.11 -6.28 -7.33
CA TYR A 293 33.93 -5.26 -8.37
C TYR A 293 32.87 -4.24 -7.93
N PRO A 294 33.17 -3.41 -6.91
CA PRO A 294 32.22 -2.43 -6.41
C PRO A 294 31.88 -1.41 -7.50
N ARG A 295 30.62 -1.01 -7.55
CA ARG A 295 30.13 -0.04 -8.53
C ARG A 295 30.77 1.33 -8.26
N GLN A 296 31.50 1.86 -9.23
CA GLN A 296 32.27 3.10 -9.05
C GLN A 296 31.44 4.40 -9.16
N ASN A 297 30.30 4.37 -9.87
CA ASN A 297 29.44 5.55 -10.10
C ASN A 297 28.02 5.32 -9.58
N ALA A 298 27.90 4.76 -8.38
CA ALA A 298 26.61 4.64 -7.73
C ALA A 298 26.07 6.03 -7.38
N MET A 299 24.77 6.23 -7.60
CA MET A 299 24.07 7.46 -7.28
C MET A 299 22.73 7.10 -6.65
N ARG A 300 22.31 7.89 -5.68
CA ARG A 300 21.03 7.73 -4.99
C ARG A 300 20.14 8.92 -5.26
N ARG A 301 18.86 8.78 -4.94
CA ARG A 301 17.88 9.85 -5.11
C ARG A 301 17.42 10.31 -3.73
N ASP A 302 17.58 11.60 -3.46
CA ASP A 302 16.94 12.25 -2.32
C ASP A 302 15.45 12.35 -2.63
N ASN A 303 14.63 11.61 -1.89
CA ASN A 303 13.19 11.58 -2.13
C ASN A 303 12.45 12.74 -1.43
N THR A 304 13.15 13.58 -0.67
CA THR A 304 12.66 14.86 -0.16
C THR A 304 12.79 15.93 -1.23
N THR A 305 13.97 16.12 -1.83
CA THR A 305 14.20 17.15 -2.86
C THR A 305 13.90 16.68 -4.29
N LYS A 306 13.81 15.36 -4.51
CA LYS A 306 13.65 14.68 -5.81
C LYS A 306 14.88 14.68 -6.71
N GLU A 307 16.00 15.19 -6.23
CA GLU A 307 17.28 15.29 -6.93
C GLU A 307 18.14 14.03 -6.76
N VAL A 308 19.09 13.86 -7.67
CA VAL A 308 20.10 12.80 -7.58
C VAL A 308 21.26 13.30 -6.71
N THR A 309 21.73 12.46 -5.81
CA THR A 309 22.83 12.72 -4.88
C THR A 309 23.87 11.60 -4.96
N SER A 310 25.03 11.80 -4.35
CA SER A 310 26.08 10.78 -4.25
C SER A 310 25.58 9.53 -3.50
N ASP A 311 26.36 8.45 -3.53
CA ASP A 311 26.01 7.18 -2.87
C ASP A 311 26.17 7.24 -1.35
N LEU A 312 25.56 8.25 -0.72
CA LEU A 312 25.53 8.41 0.73
C LEU A 312 24.74 7.27 1.37
N THR A 313 25.20 6.76 2.51
CA THR A 313 24.36 5.99 3.44
C THR A 313 23.19 6.84 3.92
N TYR A 314 22.13 6.19 4.42
CA TYR A 314 20.99 6.89 4.99
C TYR A 314 21.43 7.82 6.12
N THR A 315 22.34 7.35 6.96
CA THR A 315 22.86 8.12 8.10
C THR A 315 23.64 9.35 7.66
N GLU A 316 24.49 9.24 6.64
CA GLU A 316 25.20 10.40 6.07
C GLU A 316 24.22 11.39 5.42
N TRP A 317 23.23 10.90 4.67
CA TRP A 317 22.18 11.73 4.11
C TRP A 317 21.38 12.46 5.21
N TYR A 318 21.03 11.77 6.30
CA TYR A 318 20.27 12.34 7.41
C TYR A 318 21.07 13.43 8.15
N LYS A 319 22.38 13.19 8.38
CA LYS A 319 23.31 14.19 8.92
C LYS A 319 23.45 15.41 8.02
N ALA A 320 23.55 15.21 6.71
CA ALA A 320 23.59 16.30 5.73
C ALA A 320 22.32 17.18 5.74
N LYS A 321 21.20 16.68 6.27
CA LYS A 321 19.96 17.43 6.50
C LYS A 321 19.85 18.04 7.91
N GLY A 322 20.96 18.08 8.65
CA GLY A 322 21.04 18.62 10.00
C GLY A 322 20.37 17.75 11.07
N GLY A 323 20.18 16.45 10.80
CA GLY A 323 19.71 15.49 11.80
C GLY A 323 20.88 14.79 12.50
N THR A 324 20.59 14.13 13.63
CA THR A 324 21.57 13.31 14.36
C THR A 324 21.27 11.81 14.26
N GLU A 325 22.28 10.95 14.50
CA GLU A 325 22.07 9.49 14.49
C GLU A 325 21.05 9.03 15.53
N LYS A 326 21.00 9.70 16.68
CA LYS A 326 20.03 9.39 17.73
C LYS A 326 18.61 9.67 17.24
N GLU A 327 18.38 10.85 16.66
CA GLU A 327 17.06 11.22 16.12
C GLU A 327 16.61 10.30 14.99
N GLN A 328 17.54 9.77 14.20
CA GLN A 328 17.24 8.81 13.15
C GLN A 328 16.56 7.54 13.70
N MET A 329 16.82 7.18 14.96
CA MET A 329 16.22 6.03 15.62
C MET A 329 14.90 6.35 16.33
N TRP A 330 14.54 7.63 16.51
CA TRP A 330 13.38 8.02 17.30
C TRP A 330 12.48 8.97 16.51
N TRP A 331 11.39 8.43 15.97
CA TRP A 331 10.46 9.19 15.12
C TRP A 331 9.91 10.46 15.79
N GLU A 332 9.76 10.47 17.11
CA GLU A 332 9.29 11.63 17.85
C GLU A 332 10.30 12.78 17.89
N GLU A 333 11.58 12.46 18.10
CA GLU A 333 12.67 13.45 18.09
C GLU A 333 12.83 14.06 16.69
N GLU A 334 12.82 13.23 15.65
CA GLU A 334 12.82 13.67 14.25
C GLU A 334 11.61 14.58 13.93
N ARG A 335 10.41 14.24 14.42
CA ARG A 335 9.21 15.07 14.23
C ARG A 335 9.28 16.40 14.96
N LYS A 336 9.85 16.45 16.17
CA LYS A 336 10.04 17.69 16.93
C LYS A 336 10.98 18.64 16.19
N ARG A 337 12.17 18.17 15.81
CA ARG A 337 13.16 18.94 15.04
C ARG A 337 12.54 19.53 13.77
N ARG A 338 11.79 18.72 13.01
CA ARG A 338 11.14 19.19 11.79
C ARG A 338 10.08 20.25 12.03
N LYS A 339 9.29 20.15 13.10
CA LYS A 339 8.32 21.18 13.46
C LYS A 339 9.02 22.48 13.85
N GLU A 340 10.15 22.39 14.54
CA GLU A 340 10.96 23.54 14.93
C GLU A 340 11.65 24.18 13.72
N SER A 341 12.18 23.39 12.79
CA SER A 341 12.78 23.92 11.56
C SER A 341 11.76 24.64 10.68
N THR A 342 10.55 24.09 10.52
CA THR A 342 9.47 24.73 9.74
C THR A 342 8.84 25.95 10.42
N LYS A 343 9.16 26.23 11.69
CA LYS A 343 8.74 27.47 12.37
C LYS A 343 9.76 28.60 12.19
N ASN A 344 10.99 28.25 11.82
CA ASN A 344 12.11 29.18 11.64
C ASN A 344 12.42 29.46 10.16
N GLU A 345 11.69 28.82 9.24
CA GLU A 345 11.54 29.18 7.83
C GLU A 345 10.24 29.96 7.65
#